data_AF-A0A661X6D5-F1
#
_entry.id   AF-A0A661X6D5-F1
#
_cell.length_a   1.000
_cell.length_b   1.000
_cell.length_c   1.000
_cell.angle_alpha   90.00
_cell.angle_beta   90.00
_cell.angle_gamma   90.00
#
_symmetry.space_group_name_H-M   'P 1'
#
loop_
_entity.id
_entity.type
_entity.pdbx_description
1 polymer ?
#
loop_
_entity_poly.entity_id
_entity_poly.type
_entity_poly.pdbx_seq_one_letter_code
_entity_poly.pdbx_strand_id
1 'polypeptide(L)'
;MLILLYGFGALLIRELRVRWNLQWSIIFLVVAYGIIEEGLLTKSFFNPGWEDLQALSAYGMYLGIQWPWTIMLIFFHSTISTLIPIKIVDLLWPAYKNKPLLNRKGFIYTTLGLIFITLVGFIFAGTKLGGKIKPFYPNPVLSVSSLLSVFLLIYISFLFKDKRIISTKTRILSPIWFGIVGFLSQGINLFLPYIFATLKINDLITIFFQITFIIFMALFFITQILNSDVTNKHIYLFISGSLLFFILLCFLNPKNGMVFVGIFFLLFLYFVGRSLKEQQWIQT
;
A
#
# COMPACT_ATOMS: atom_id res chain seq x y z
N MET A 1 -15.91 -3.50 8.23
CA MET A 1 -14.97 -2.43 7.82
C MET A 1 -13.87 -2.95 6.92
N LEU A 2 -13.04 -3.92 7.38
CA LEU A 2 -11.87 -4.42 6.62
C LEU A 2 -12.16 -4.89 5.19
N ILE A 3 -13.25 -5.65 4.98
CA ILE A 3 -13.64 -6.14 3.64
C ILE A 3 -14.04 -4.98 2.71
N LEU A 4 -14.77 -3.99 3.25
CA LEU A 4 -15.26 -2.85 2.46
C LEU A 4 -14.17 -1.82 2.17
N LEU A 5 -13.16 -1.71 3.03
CA LEU A 5 -12.06 -0.77 2.84
C LEU A 5 -10.96 -1.41 1.98
N TYR A 6 -10.28 -2.40 2.53
CA TYR A 6 -9.15 -3.06 1.86
C TYR A 6 -9.59 -3.96 0.71
N GLY A 7 -10.62 -4.78 0.93
CA GLY A 7 -11.11 -5.72 -0.09
C GLY A 7 -11.65 -5.00 -1.32
N PHE A 8 -12.56 -4.05 -1.13
CA PHE A 8 -13.14 -3.29 -2.26
C PHE A 8 -12.13 -2.34 -2.89
N GLY A 9 -11.27 -1.69 -2.10
CA GLY A 9 -10.20 -0.84 -2.63
C GLY A 9 -9.24 -1.61 -3.54
N ALA A 10 -8.66 -2.71 -3.05
CA ALA A 10 -7.76 -3.55 -3.83
C ALA A 10 -8.46 -4.15 -5.07
N LEU A 11 -9.73 -4.56 -4.93
CA LEU A 11 -10.51 -5.09 -6.04
C LEU A 11 -10.76 -4.04 -7.12
N LEU A 12 -11.13 -2.80 -6.76
CA LEU A 12 -11.34 -1.71 -7.73
C LEU A 12 -10.04 -1.34 -8.44
N ILE A 13 -8.92 -1.23 -7.71
CA ILE A 13 -7.61 -0.98 -8.32
C ILE A 13 -7.28 -2.07 -9.34
N ARG A 14 -7.50 -3.34 -8.99
CA ARG A 14 -7.29 -4.46 -9.91
C ARG A 14 -8.21 -4.39 -11.13
N GLU A 15 -9.49 -4.11 -10.93
CA GLU A 15 -10.46 -3.96 -12.01
C GLU A 15 -10.06 -2.85 -12.97
N LEU A 16 -9.68 -1.68 -12.46
CA LEU A 16 -9.20 -0.56 -13.26
C LEU A 16 -7.89 -0.89 -13.98
N ARG A 17 -6.95 -1.56 -13.30
CA ARG A 17 -5.73 -2.06 -13.94
C ARG A 17 -6.03 -2.92 -15.16
N VAL A 18 -6.97 -3.85 -15.04
CA VAL A 18 -7.32 -4.74 -16.16
C VAL A 18 -8.09 -3.98 -17.24
N ARG A 19 -9.11 -3.20 -16.87
CA ARG A 19 -9.98 -2.47 -17.81
C ARG A 19 -9.25 -1.36 -18.59
N TRP A 20 -8.24 -0.74 -17.98
CA TRP A 20 -7.41 0.29 -18.61
C TRP A 20 -6.03 -0.24 -19.01
N ASN A 21 -5.80 -1.55 -18.89
CA ASN A 21 -4.53 -2.21 -19.26
C ASN A 21 -3.30 -1.49 -18.66
N LEU A 22 -3.40 -1.11 -17.39
CA LEU A 22 -2.36 -0.37 -16.68
C LEU A 22 -1.17 -1.26 -16.34
N GLN A 23 0.03 -0.74 -16.53
CA GLN A 23 1.27 -1.36 -16.05
C GLN A 23 1.88 -0.55 -14.92
N TRP A 24 2.62 0.53 -15.25
CA TRP A 24 3.32 1.35 -14.26
C TRP A 24 2.41 2.44 -13.67
N SER A 25 1.45 2.93 -14.45
CA SER A 25 0.49 3.97 -14.04
C SER A 25 -0.51 3.51 -12.98
N ILE A 26 -0.51 2.22 -12.61
CA ILE A 26 -1.24 1.70 -11.44
C ILE A 26 -0.77 2.35 -10.13
N ILE A 27 0.48 2.85 -10.07
CA ILE A 27 1.03 3.51 -8.87
C ILE A 27 0.15 4.68 -8.41
N PHE A 28 -0.46 5.41 -9.35
CA PHE A 28 -1.33 6.54 -9.03
C PHE A 28 -2.64 6.08 -8.36
N LEU A 29 -3.19 4.93 -8.75
CA LEU A 29 -4.40 4.38 -8.13
C LEU A 29 -4.15 3.91 -6.71
N VAL A 30 -3.01 3.28 -6.44
CA VAL A 30 -2.69 2.75 -5.11
C VAL A 30 -2.33 3.89 -4.14
N VAL A 31 -1.71 4.97 -4.64
CA VAL A 31 -1.51 6.21 -3.87
C VAL A 31 -2.85 6.90 -3.60
N ALA A 32 -3.74 6.98 -4.60
CA ALA A 32 -5.08 7.53 -4.42
C ALA A 32 -5.86 6.76 -3.34
N TYR A 33 -5.74 5.44 -3.31
CA TYR A 33 -6.34 4.62 -2.26
C TYR A 33 -5.76 4.94 -0.87
N GLY A 34 -4.45 5.14 -0.72
CA GLY A 34 -3.86 5.60 0.54
C GLY A 34 -4.42 6.94 1.02
N ILE A 35 -4.72 7.87 0.10
CA ILE A 35 -5.37 9.15 0.44
C ILE A 35 -6.85 8.96 0.82
N ILE A 36 -7.57 8.05 0.15
CA ILE A 36 -8.96 7.71 0.52
C ILE A 36 -9.01 7.18 1.96
N GLU A 37 -8.08 6.30 2.30
CA GLU A 37 -8.02 5.67 3.62
C GLU A 37 -7.60 6.69 4.70
N GLU A 38 -6.46 7.35 4.53
CA GLU A 38 -5.87 8.12 5.61
C GLU A 38 -6.21 9.62 5.57
N GLY A 39 -6.48 10.16 4.39
CA GLY A 39 -6.89 11.55 4.21
C GLY A 39 -8.39 11.76 4.40
N LEU A 40 -9.22 10.85 3.89
CA LEU A 40 -10.69 11.00 3.91
C LEU A 40 -11.35 10.14 5.00
N LEU A 41 -11.04 8.85 5.10
CA LEU A 41 -11.71 7.97 6.06
C LEU A 41 -11.25 8.25 7.49
N THR A 42 -9.97 8.04 7.81
CA THR A 42 -9.44 8.23 9.17
C THR A 42 -9.14 9.70 9.48
N LYS A 43 -8.74 10.47 8.46
CA LYS A 43 -8.27 11.87 8.55
C LYS A 43 -6.99 11.99 9.38
N SER A 44 -6.21 10.91 9.49
CA SER A 44 -4.98 10.84 10.29
C SER A 44 -3.88 11.77 9.78
N PHE A 45 -3.87 12.10 8.48
CA PHE A 45 -2.95 13.10 7.91
C PHE A 45 -3.04 14.46 8.60
N PHE A 46 -4.21 14.79 9.14
CA PHE A 46 -4.54 16.11 9.64
C PHE A 46 -4.84 16.13 11.14
N ASN A 47 -4.94 14.96 11.77
CA ASN A 47 -5.34 14.81 13.18
C ASN A 47 -4.14 14.42 14.06
N PRO A 48 -3.51 15.36 14.79
CA PRO A 48 -2.45 15.02 15.74
C PRO A 48 -2.88 14.08 16.86
N GLY A 49 -4.18 14.00 17.14
CA GLY A 49 -4.76 13.09 18.13
C GLY A 49 -5.12 11.70 17.57
N TRP A 50 -4.68 11.34 16.36
CA TRP A 50 -4.86 9.97 15.86
C TRP A 50 -4.10 8.98 16.75
N GLU A 51 -4.76 7.88 17.14
CA GLU A 51 -4.27 7.01 18.23
C GLU A 51 -2.95 6.31 17.91
N ASP A 52 -2.65 6.09 16.63
CA ASP A 52 -1.45 5.38 16.19
C ASP A 52 -0.21 6.28 16.03
N LEU A 53 -0.35 7.61 16.08
CA LEU A 53 0.75 8.53 15.78
C LEU A 53 1.91 8.44 16.78
N GLN A 54 1.62 8.35 18.07
CA GLN A 54 2.62 8.35 19.15
C GLN A 54 3.65 9.49 18.97
N ALA A 55 4.94 9.15 18.81
CA ALA A 55 6.03 10.11 18.60
C ALA A 55 5.86 10.96 17.32
N LEU A 56 5.06 10.52 16.35
CA LEU A 56 4.78 11.27 15.12
C LEU A 56 3.68 12.33 15.27
N SER A 57 3.04 12.43 16.44
CA SER A 57 1.99 13.44 16.68
C SER A 57 2.55 14.85 16.48
N ALA A 58 1.98 15.57 15.52
CA ALA A 58 2.40 16.89 15.04
C ALA A 58 3.86 17.00 14.53
N TYR A 59 4.62 15.90 14.45
CA TYR A 59 5.99 15.89 13.96
C TYR A 59 6.01 16.05 12.43
N GLY A 60 6.70 17.08 11.92
CA GLY A 60 6.67 17.41 10.49
C GLY A 60 5.31 17.90 10.01
N MET A 61 4.54 18.57 10.88
CA MET A 61 3.24 19.12 10.54
C MET A 61 3.38 20.46 9.81
N TYR A 62 3.19 20.45 8.50
CA TYR A 62 3.27 21.63 7.64
C TYR A 62 1.98 21.78 6.83
N LEU A 63 1.45 23.00 6.75
CA LEU A 63 0.17 23.32 6.07
C LEU A 63 -1.02 22.48 6.58
N GLY A 64 -0.99 22.09 7.86
CA GLY A 64 -2.01 21.24 8.46
C GLY A 64 -1.86 19.74 8.16
N ILE A 65 -0.74 19.31 7.58
CA ILE A 65 -0.47 17.92 7.16
C ILE A 65 0.75 17.38 7.89
N GLN A 66 0.60 16.23 8.53
CA GLN A 66 1.69 15.50 9.19
C GLN A 66 2.46 14.70 8.14
N TRP A 67 3.44 15.33 7.47
CA TRP A 67 4.08 14.77 6.28
C TRP A 67 4.82 13.44 6.52
N PRO A 68 5.59 13.25 7.61
CA PRO A 68 6.25 11.99 7.86
C PRO A 68 5.29 10.81 7.98
N TRP A 69 4.16 11.02 8.69
CA TRP A 69 3.07 10.05 8.79
C TRP A 69 2.40 9.80 7.43
N THR A 70 2.10 10.88 6.70
CA THR A 70 1.43 10.84 5.40
C THR A 70 2.21 10.01 4.38
N ILE A 71 3.51 10.26 4.24
CA ILE A 71 4.37 9.52 3.31
C ILE A 71 4.46 8.04 3.72
N MET A 72 4.67 7.78 5.01
CA MET A 72 4.77 6.43 5.55
C MET A 72 3.52 5.60 5.25
N LEU A 73 2.33 6.15 5.52
CA LEU A 73 1.08 5.41 5.30
C LEU A 73 0.68 5.31 3.84
N ILE A 74 0.92 6.34 3.01
CA ILE A 74 0.71 6.20 1.56
C ILE A 74 1.53 5.04 1.01
N PHE A 75 2.81 4.91 1.39
CA PHE A 75 3.64 3.79 0.96
C PHE A 75 3.12 2.45 1.50
N PHE A 76 2.74 2.40 2.77
CA PHE A 76 2.19 1.21 3.40
C PHE A 76 0.90 0.72 2.71
N HIS A 77 -0.09 1.59 2.50
CA HIS A 77 -1.34 1.23 1.83
C HIS A 77 -1.13 0.93 0.35
N SER A 78 -0.21 1.65 -0.31
CA SER A 78 0.13 1.38 -1.71
C SER A 78 0.77 0.01 -1.93
N THR A 79 1.43 -0.54 -0.91
CA THR A 79 2.14 -1.82 -1.00
C THR A 79 1.33 -2.94 -0.35
N ILE A 80 1.26 -2.94 0.98
CA ILE A 80 0.73 -4.02 1.81
C ILE A 80 -0.78 -4.17 1.65
N SER A 81 -1.51 -3.05 1.54
CA SER A 81 -2.97 -3.09 1.44
C SER A 81 -3.48 -3.33 0.00
N THR A 82 -2.65 -3.08 -1.02
CA THR A 82 -3.11 -3.07 -2.42
C THR A 82 -2.21 -3.86 -3.37
N LEU A 83 -1.05 -3.35 -3.77
CA LEU A 83 -0.22 -4.00 -4.80
C LEU A 83 0.14 -5.45 -4.47
N ILE A 84 0.50 -5.74 -3.22
CA ILE A 84 0.85 -7.08 -2.76
C ILE A 84 -0.32 -8.05 -2.86
N PRO A 85 -1.49 -7.81 -2.25
CA PRO A 85 -2.64 -8.72 -2.37
C PRO A 85 -3.11 -8.88 -3.82
N ILE A 86 -3.13 -7.79 -4.62
CA ILE A 86 -3.45 -7.86 -6.05
C ILE A 86 -2.49 -8.80 -6.77
N LYS A 87 -1.19 -8.69 -6.49
CA LYS A 87 -0.17 -9.49 -7.15
C LYS A 87 -0.17 -10.95 -6.69
N ILE A 88 -0.48 -11.22 -5.43
CA ILE A 88 -0.68 -12.59 -4.94
C ILE A 88 -1.83 -13.27 -5.69
N VAL A 89 -2.96 -12.58 -5.88
CA VAL A 89 -4.10 -13.12 -6.65
C VAL A 89 -3.70 -13.42 -8.09
N ASP A 90 -2.94 -12.54 -8.75
CA ASP A 90 -2.46 -12.79 -10.11
C ASP A 90 -1.50 -13.99 -10.22
N LEU A 91 -0.72 -14.25 -9.18
CA LEU A 91 0.23 -15.36 -9.12
C LEU A 91 -0.49 -16.70 -8.87
N LEU A 92 -1.47 -16.70 -7.97
CA LEU A 92 -2.26 -17.89 -7.64
C LEU A 92 -3.24 -18.27 -8.75
N TRP A 93 -3.79 -17.28 -9.46
CA TRP A 93 -4.79 -17.50 -10.52
C TRP A 93 -4.40 -16.82 -11.85
N PRO A 94 -3.36 -17.32 -12.55
CA PRO A 94 -2.86 -16.70 -13.79
C PRO A 94 -3.92 -16.56 -14.88
N ALA A 95 -4.86 -17.51 -14.97
CA ALA A 95 -5.95 -17.51 -15.95
C ALA A 95 -6.88 -16.27 -15.85
N TYR A 96 -6.91 -15.61 -14.69
CA TYR A 96 -7.73 -14.44 -14.43
C TYR A 96 -6.92 -13.13 -14.39
N LYS A 97 -5.59 -13.18 -14.43
CA LYS A 97 -4.68 -12.01 -14.27
C LYS A 97 -5.09 -10.80 -15.12
N ASN A 98 -5.42 -11.02 -16.40
CA ASN A 98 -5.80 -9.96 -17.33
C ASN A 98 -7.31 -9.97 -17.66
N LYS A 99 -8.14 -10.54 -16.77
CA LYS A 99 -9.59 -10.59 -16.92
C LYS A 99 -10.28 -9.82 -15.80
N PRO A 100 -11.31 -9.00 -16.13
CA PRO A 100 -12.18 -8.41 -15.12
C PRO A 100 -12.85 -9.53 -14.31
N LEU A 101 -12.84 -9.41 -12.99
CA LEU A 101 -13.57 -10.30 -12.07
C LEU A 101 -15.00 -9.82 -11.87
N LEU A 102 -15.25 -8.52 -12.02
CA LEU A 102 -16.56 -7.93 -11.81
C LEU A 102 -17.29 -7.67 -13.13
N ASN A 103 -18.58 -7.96 -13.15
CA ASN A 103 -19.47 -7.37 -14.14
C ASN A 103 -19.76 -5.89 -13.82
N ARG A 104 -20.54 -5.20 -14.65
CA ARG A 104 -20.86 -3.77 -14.45
C ARG A 104 -21.52 -3.49 -13.10
N LYS A 105 -22.47 -4.33 -12.67
CA LYS A 105 -23.18 -4.17 -11.39
C LYS A 105 -22.23 -4.38 -10.21
N GLY A 106 -21.41 -5.43 -10.26
CA GLY A 106 -20.38 -5.70 -9.26
C GLY A 106 -19.44 -4.52 -9.08
N PHE A 107 -18.92 -3.97 -10.19
CA PHE A 107 -18.05 -2.79 -10.15
C PHE A 107 -18.74 -1.61 -9.45
N ILE A 108 -20.00 -1.30 -9.81
CA ILE A 108 -20.78 -0.23 -9.18
C ILE A 108 -20.96 -0.49 -7.68
N TYR A 109 -21.38 -1.68 -7.27
CA TYR A 109 -21.59 -1.99 -5.85
C TYR A 109 -20.29 -1.92 -5.04
N THR A 110 -19.17 -2.38 -5.61
CA THR A 110 -17.86 -2.26 -4.97
C THR A 110 -17.44 -0.79 -4.83
N THR A 111 -17.65 0.05 -5.85
CA THR A 111 -17.41 1.50 -5.77
C THR A 111 -18.29 2.18 -4.73
N LEU A 112 -19.59 1.90 -4.73
CA LEU A 112 -20.53 2.45 -3.76
C LEU A 112 -20.21 2.01 -2.34
N GLY A 113 -19.79 0.76 -2.15
CA GLY A 113 -19.36 0.25 -0.85
C GLY A 113 -18.10 0.94 -0.32
N LEU A 114 -17.12 1.22 -1.19
CA LEU A 114 -15.93 1.99 -0.81
C LEU A 114 -16.31 3.44 -0.45
N ILE A 115 -17.13 4.10 -1.26
CA ILE A 115 -17.62 5.46 -0.97
C ILE A 115 -18.37 5.47 0.37
N PHE A 116 -19.27 4.50 0.58
CA PHE A 116 -20.05 4.39 1.81
C PHE A 116 -19.15 4.25 3.04
N ILE A 117 -18.17 3.32 3.02
CA ILE A 117 -17.30 3.14 4.19
C ILE A 117 -16.37 4.34 4.42
N THR A 118 -15.91 5.00 3.36
CA THR A 118 -15.15 6.25 3.46
C THR A 118 -15.99 7.37 4.09
N LEU A 119 -17.27 7.52 3.70
CA LEU A 119 -18.18 8.51 4.31
C LEU A 119 -18.48 8.20 5.78
N VAL A 120 -18.73 6.93 6.11
CA VAL A 120 -18.92 6.50 7.50
C VAL A 120 -17.68 6.84 8.34
N GLY A 121 -16.48 6.51 7.87
CA GLY A 121 -15.25 6.90 8.56
C GLY A 121 -15.08 8.41 8.61
N PHE A 122 -15.35 9.14 7.52
CA PHE A 122 -15.28 10.60 7.47
C PHE A 122 -16.13 11.23 8.59
N ILE A 123 -17.35 10.74 8.80
CA ILE A 123 -18.30 11.26 9.79
C ILE A 123 -17.91 10.86 11.23
N PHE A 124 -17.49 9.61 11.46
CA PHE A 124 -17.40 9.05 12.81
C PHE A 124 -15.96 8.85 13.34
N ALA A 125 -14.96 8.71 12.47
CA ALA A 125 -13.57 8.51 12.90
C ALA A 125 -12.96 9.80 13.47
N GLY A 126 -12.12 9.67 14.49
CA GLY A 126 -11.45 10.79 15.12
C GLY A 126 -10.59 10.37 16.31
N THR A 127 -10.44 11.27 17.27
CA THR A 127 -9.53 11.11 18.41
C THR A 127 -10.17 10.32 19.53
N LYS A 128 -9.44 9.35 20.08
CA LYS A 128 -9.86 8.58 21.24
C LYS A 128 -9.54 9.34 22.53
N LEU A 129 -10.57 9.79 23.24
CA LEU A 129 -10.46 10.57 24.49
C LEU A 129 -11.31 9.91 25.57
N GLY A 130 -10.68 9.47 26.66
CA GLY A 130 -11.39 8.85 27.80
C GLY A 130 -12.20 7.60 27.44
N GLY A 131 -11.68 6.78 26.51
CA GLY A 131 -12.36 5.56 26.04
C GLY A 131 -13.49 5.80 25.02
N LYS A 132 -13.79 7.05 24.67
CA LYS A 132 -14.78 7.42 23.64
C LYS A 132 -14.10 8.00 22.41
N ILE A 133 -14.65 7.73 21.23
CA ILE A 133 -14.20 8.35 19.98
C ILE A 133 -14.91 9.69 19.85
N LYS A 134 -14.15 10.78 19.73
CA LYS A 134 -14.65 12.09 19.31
C LYS A 134 -14.32 12.28 17.83
N PRO A 135 -15.31 12.42 16.94
CA PRO A 135 -15.06 12.71 15.53
C PRO A 135 -14.15 13.92 15.35
N PHE A 136 -13.23 13.82 14.40
CA PHE A 136 -12.32 14.92 14.05
C PHE A 136 -12.68 15.44 12.66
N TYR A 137 -12.90 16.75 12.53
CA TYR A 137 -13.18 17.38 11.24
C TYR A 137 -12.02 18.30 10.86
N PRO A 138 -11.19 17.94 9.87
CA PRO A 138 -10.12 18.80 9.39
C PRO A 138 -10.70 20.05 8.74
N ASN A 139 -9.83 21.04 8.50
CA ASN A 139 -10.18 22.19 7.66
C ASN A 139 -10.80 21.70 6.33
N PRO A 140 -11.97 22.23 5.90
CA PRO A 140 -12.62 21.82 4.66
C PRO A 140 -11.71 21.87 3.44
N VAL A 141 -10.77 22.82 3.39
CA VAL A 141 -9.77 22.91 2.32
C VAL A 141 -8.95 21.63 2.22
N LEU A 142 -8.48 21.07 3.35
CA LEU A 142 -7.70 19.83 3.36
C LEU A 142 -8.53 18.64 2.84
N SER A 143 -9.80 18.54 3.24
CA SER A 143 -10.70 17.48 2.79
C SER A 143 -10.97 17.56 1.28
N VAL A 144 -11.27 18.77 0.79
CA VAL A 144 -11.51 19.02 -0.64
C VAL A 144 -10.23 18.78 -1.44
N SER A 145 -9.08 19.22 -0.95
CA SER A 145 -7.78 18.97 -1.59
C SER A 145 -7.45 17.48 -1.65
N SER A 146 -7.73 16.69 -0.60
CA SER A 146 -7.59 15.23 -0.65
C SER A 146 -8.48 14.61 -1.72
N LEU A 147 -9.75 15.01 -1.80
CA LEU A 147 -10.68 14.51 -2.80
C LEU A 147 -10.23 14.87 -4.23
N LEU A 148 -9.80 16.12 -4.46
CA LEU A 148 -9.26 16.56 -5.74
C LEU A 148 -7.98 15.81 -6.12
N SER A 149 -7.11 15.53 -5.15
CA SER A 149 -5.88 14.75 -5.35
C SER A 149 -6.20 13.32 -5.77
N VAL A 150 -7.20 12.69 -5.14
CA VAL A 150 -7.68 11.36 -5.53
C VAL A 150 -8.17 11.37 -6.99
N PHE A 151 -9.02 12.31 -7.38
CA PHE A 151 -9.52 12.40 -8.75
C PHE A 151 -8.40 12.67 -9.76
N LEU A 152 -7.47 13.57 -9.42
CA LEU A 152 -6.30 13.87 -10.26
C LEU A 152 -5.45 12.62 -10.48
N LEU A 153 -5.15 11.86 -9.43
CA LEU A 153 -4.35 10.63 -9.54
C LEU A 153 -5.05 9.55 -10.36
N ILE A 154 -6.37 9.37 -10.18
CA ILE A 154 -7.17 8.46 -11.01
C ILE A 154 -7.13 8.90 -12.48
N TYR A 155 -7.29 10.20 -12.73
CA TYR A 155 -7.23 10.77 -14.07
C TYR A 155 -5.85 10.58 -14.73
N ILE A 156 -4.75 10.86 -14.01
CA ILE A 156 -3.39 10.61 -14.48
C ILE A 156 -3.21 9.13 -14.81
N SER A 157 -3.68 8.22 -13.95
CA SER A 157 -3.63 6.79 -14.23
C SER A 157 -4.32 6.42 -15.54
N PHE A 158 -5.50 6.99 -15.79
CA PHE A 158 -6.26 6.81 -17.02
C PHE A 158 -5.57 7.40 -18.26
N LEU A 159 -4.93 8.57 -18.14
CA LEU A 159 -4.18 9.18 -19.26
C LEU A 159 -3.05 8.28 -19.78
N PHE A 160 -2.45 7.50 -18.88
CA PHE A 160 -1.41 6.54 -19.21
C PHE A 160 -1.95 5.10 -19.38
N LYS A 161 -3.24 4.94 -19.69
CA LYS A 161 -3.79 3.64 -20.11
C LYS A 161 -3.08 3.13 -21.35
N ASP A 162 -2.94 1.81 -21.44
CA ASP A 162 -2.22 1.11 -22.51
C ASP A 162 -0.73 1.49 -22.68
N LYS A 163 -0.20 2.42 -21.87
CA LYS A 163 1.21 2.82 -21.91
C LYS A 163 2.05 1.85 -21.09
N ARG A 164 3.06 1.29 -21.74
CA ARG A 164 3.96 0.30 -21.16
C ARG A 164 5.39 0.82 -21.15
N ILE A 165 6.11 0.45 -20.10
CA ILE A 165 7.54 0.72 -19.94
C ILE A 165 8.19 -0.62 -19.68
N ILE A 166 9.26 -0.93 -20.41
CA ILE A 166 10.05 -2.14 -20.22
C ILE A 166 11.49 -1.70 -20.03
N SER A 167 12.09 -2.06 -18.90
CA SER A 167 13.52 -1.83 -18.68
C SER A 167 14.31 -3.01 -19.23
N THR A 168 15.15 -2.75 -20.23
CA THR A 168 16.05 -3.75 -20.84
C THR A 168 17.53 -3.43 -20.61
N LYS A 169 17.84 -2.20 -20.21
CA LYS A 169 19.23 -1.70 -20.10
C LYS A 169 19.88 -2.03 -18.75
N THR A 170 19.08 -2.36 -17.74
CA THR A 170 19.56 -2.60 -16.38
C THR A 170 19.78 -4.08 -16.14
N ARG A 171 20.92 -4.43 -15.54
CA ARG A 171 21.14 -5.79 -15.05
C ARG A 171 20.14 -6.09 -13.93
N ILE A 172 19.41 -7.20 -14.07
CA ILE A 172 18.48 -7.65 -13.04
C ILE A 172 19.25 -8.20 -11.83
N LEU A 173 18.81 -7.80 -10.63
CA LEU A 173 19.31 -8.36 -9.39
C LEU A 173 18.82 -9.80 -9.20
N SER A 174 19.59 -10.61 -8.47
CA SER A 174 19.15 -11.98 -8.18
C SER A 174 17.86 -12.00 -7.35
N PRO A 175 17.05 -13.08 -7.41
CA PRO A 175 15.77 -13.14 -6.72
C PRO A 175 15.83 -12.88 -5.21
N ILE A 176 16.93 -13.24 -4.54
CA ILE A 176 17.08 -13.01 -3.08
C ILE A 176 17.10 -11.51 -2.74
N TRP A 177 17.70 -10.69 -3.60
CA TRP A 177 17.74 -9.24 -3.39
C TRP A 177 16.37 -8.59 -3.46
N PHE A 178 15.45 -9.13 -4.25
CA PHE A 178 14.05 -8.68 -4.24
C PHE A 178 13.42 -8.91 -2.87
N GLY A 179 13.68 -10.06 -2.23
CA GLY A 179 13.22 -10.32 -0.87
C GLY A 179 13.86 -9.41 0.17
N ILE A 180 15.17 -9.17 0.08
CA ILE A 180 15.89 -8.25 0.99
C ILE A 180 15.34 -6.83 0.85
N VAL A 181 15.19 -6.31 -0.37
CA VAL A 181 14.61 -4.98 -0.63
C VAL A 181 13.17 -4.93 -0.14
N GLY A 182 12.38 -5.97 -0.39
CA GLY A 182 11.01 -6.09 0.11
C GLY A 182 10.94 -5.99 1.63
N PHE A 183 11.81 -6.70 2.35
CA PHE A 183 11.89 -6.68 3.81
C PHE A 183 12.36 -5.33 4.36
N LEU A 184 13.49 -4.84 3.87
CA LEU A 184 14.10 -3.59 4.33
C LEU A 184 13.23 -2.38 4.01
N SER A 185 12.54 -2.37 2.87
CA SER A 185 11.64 -1.26 2.52
C SER A 185 10.51 -1.09 3.54
N GLN A 186 9.94 -2.19 4.04
CA GLN A 186 8.89 -2.13 5.06
C GLN A 186 9.44 -1.68 6.41
N GLY A 187 10.61 -2.21 6.81
CA GLY A 187 11.28 -1.79 8.04
C GLY A 187 11.71 -0.33 8.04
N ILE A 188 12.32 0.14 6.96
CA ILE A 188 12.73 1.54 6.80
C ILE A 188 11.49 2.44 6.80
N ASN A 189 10.45 2.10 6.01
CA ASN A 189 9.24 2.91 5.94
C ASN A 189 8.55 3.06 7.30
N LEU A 190 8.43 1.98 8.07
CA LEU A 190 7.68 1.98 9.32
C LEU A 190 8.49 2.43 10.53
N PHE A 191 9.77 2.10 10.66
CA PHE A 191 10.52 2.44 11.87
C PHE A 191 11.24 3.76 11.78
N LEU A 192 11.79 4.12 10.63
CA LEU A 192 12.70 5.27 10.55
C LEU A 192 12.02 6.60 10.91
N PRO A 193 10.78 6.91 10.45
CA PRO A 193 10.11 8.15 10.86
C PRO A 193 9.87 8.21 12.38
N TYR A 194 9.50 7.09 13.01
CA TYR A 194 9.30 7.04 14.45
C TYR A 194 10.60 7.15 15.24
N ILE A 195 11.67 6.50 14.77
CA ILE A 195 13.00 6.61 15.40
C ILE A 195 13.45 8.06 15.35
N PHE A 196 13.34 8.72 14.19
CA PHE A 196 13.77 10.12 14.03
C PHE A 196 12.94 11.07 14.90
N ALA A 197 11.62 10.87 14.94
CA ALA A 197 10.73 11.65 15.81
C ALA A 197 11.03 11.44 17.31
N THR A 198 11.26 10.19 17.73
CA THR A 198 11.59 9.84 19.13
C THR A 198 12.92 10.45 19.56
N LEU A 199 13.91 10.42 18.67
CA LEU A 199 15.22 11.04 18.88
C LEU A 199 15.20 12.56 18.67
N LYS A 200 14.04 13.16 18.37
CA LYS A 200 13.86 14.60 18.09
C LYS A 200 14.79 15.11 16.99
N ILE A 201 15.08 14.27 15.99
CA ILE A 201 15.77 14.68 14.76
C ILE A 201 14.88 15.70 14.05
N ASN A 202 15.49 16.67 13.37
CA ASN A 202 14.76 17.67 12.60
C ASN A 202 13.82 17.00 11.56
N ASP A 203 12.57 17.45 11.51
CA ASP A 203 11.53 16.83 10.68
C ASP A 203 11.77 16.99 9.17
N LEU A 204 12.42 18.07 8.72
CA LEU A 204 12.82 18.24 7.32
C LEU A 204 13.87 17.20 6.89
N ILE A 205 14.74 16.77 7.80
CA ILE A 205 15.69 15.67 7.54
C ILE A 205 14.92 14.36 7.34
N THR A 206 13.90 14.09 8.17
CA THR A 206 13.02 12.92 8.02
C THR A 206 12.30 12.94 6.68
N ILE A 207 11.69 14.06 6.32
CA ILE A 207 10.97 14.23 5.05
C ILE A 207 11.92 14.05 3.86
N PHE A 208 13.10 14.68 3.90
CA PHE A 208 14.11 14.53 2.85
C PHE A 208 14.55 13.08 2.67
N PHE A 209 14.79 12.36 3.78
CA PHE A 209 15.13 10.95 3.76
C PHE A 209 14.00 10.12 3.16
N GLN A 210 12.75 10.35 3.58
CA GLN A 210 11.59 9.64 3.04
C GLN A 210 11.40 9.89 1.54
N ILE A 211 11.55 11.13 1.07
CA ILE A 211 11.49 11.45 -0.37
C ILE A 211 12.60 10.69 -1.12
N THR A 212 13.83 10.70 -0.60
CA THR A 212 14.95 9.96 -1.19
C THR A 212 14.67 8.45 -1.24
N PHE A 213 14.09 7.89 -0.18
CA PHE A 213 13.64 6.50 -0.11
C PHE A 213 12.55 6.19 -1.15
N ILE A 214 11.54 7.05 -1.31
CA ILE A 214 10.49 6.89 -2.32
C ILE A 214 11.06 6.94 -3.73
N ILE A 215 12.00 7.85 -4.01
CA ILE A 215 12.71 7.92 -5.31
C ILE A 215 13.48 6.62 -5.55
N PHE A 216 14.21 6.12 -4.56
CA PHE A 216 14.90 4.83 -4.66
C PHE A 216 13.93 3.68 -4.96
N MET A 217 12.79 3.61 -4.28
CA MET A 217 11.76 2.59 -4.52
C MET A 217 11.11 2.72 -5.90
N ALA A 218 10.90 3.96 -6.39
CA ALA A 218 10.41 4.20 -7.75
C ALA A 218 11.43 3.75 -8.81
N LEU A 219 12.72 4.04 -8.60
CA LEU A 219 13.79 3.57 -9.46
C LEU A 219 13.91 2.03 -9.43
N PHE A 220 13.82 1.40 -8.26
CA PHE A 220 13.77 -0.05 -8.14
C PHE A 220 12.57 -0.62 -8.90
N PHE A 221 11.38 -0.02 -8.76
CA PHE A 221 10.20 -0.44 -9.50
C PHE A 221 10.43 -0.38 -11.02
N ILE A 222 10.89 0.76 -11.54
CA ILE A 222 11.10 0.94 -12.99
C ILE A 222 12.22 0.02 -13.52
N THR A 223 13.35 -0.06 -12.82
CA THR A 223 14.55 -0.74 -13.32
C THR A 223 14.59 -2.24 -13.02
N GLN A 224 13.91 -2.68 -11.96
CA GLN A 224 13.91 -4.07 -11.50
C GLN A 224 12.54 -4.72 -11.65
N ILE A 225 11.43 -4.12 -11.21
CA ILE A 225 10.09 -4.77 -11.29
C ILE A 225 9.53 -4.76 -12.73
N LEU A 226 9.81 -3.71 -13.51
CA LEU A 226 9.40 -3.61 -14.92
C LEU A 226 10.49 -4.11 -15.90
N ASN A 227 11.50 -4.81 -15.39
CA ASN A 227 12.56 -5.37 -16.22
C ASN A 227 12.04 -6.56 -17.05
N SER A 228 12.52 -6.72 -18.28
CA SER A 228 12.10 -7.80 -19.19
C SER A 228 12.38 -9.20 -18.63
N ASP A 229 13.41 -9.32 -17.82
CA ASP A 229 13.94 -10.60 -17.33
C ASP A 229 13.34 -11.00 -15.98
N VAL A 230 12.37 -10.23 -15.46
CA VAL A 230 11.69 -10.50 -14.20
C VAL A 230 10.85 -11.76 -14.32
N THR A 231 11.11 -12.68 -13.40
CA THR A 231 10.32 -13.91 -13.26
C THR A 231 9.38 -13.85 -12.07
N ASN A 232 8.39 -14.75 -12.03
CA ASN A 232 7.50 -14.92 -10.87
C ASN A 232 8.27 -15.16 -9.57
N LYS A 233 9.47 -15.76 -9.63
CA LYS A 233 10.33 -15.99 -8.45
C LYS A 233 10.82 -14.68 -7.83
N HIS A 234 11.20 -13.69 -8.64
CA HIS A 234 11.62 -12.37 -8.15
C HIS A 234 10.47 -11.66 -7.44
N ILE A 235 9.29 -11.63 -8.08
CA ILE A 235 8.08 -11.03 -7.51
C ILE A 235 7.65 -11.74 -6.22
N TYR A 236 7.63 -13.07 -6.22
CA TYR A 236 7.27 -13.87 -5.05
C TYR A 236 8.20 -13.59 -3.87
N LEU A 237 9.51 -13.49 -4.11
CA LEU A 237 10.47 -13.17 -3.05
C LEU A 237 10.32 -11.73 -2.56
N PHE A 238 10.05 -10.75 -3.44
CA PHE A 238 9.73 -9.39 -3.01
C PHE A 238 8.54 -9.36 -2.06
N ILE A 239 7.43 -10.00 -2.45
CA ILE A 239 6.22 -10.12 -1.63
C ILE A 239 6.52 -10.83 -0.31
N SER A 240 7.23 -11.96 -0.37
CA SER A 240 7.57 -12.75 0.81
C SER A 240 8.45 -11.96 1.77
N GLY A 241 9.44 -11.23 1.28
CA GLY A 241 10.29 -10.35 2.09
C GLY A 241 9.51 -9.22 2.75
N SER A 242 8.65 -8.54 1.99
CA SER A 242 7.78 -7.49 2.55
C SER A 242 6.83 -8.01 3.63
N LEU A 243 6.21 -9.18 3.42
CA LEU A 243 5.33 -9.78 4.42
C LEU A 243 6.10 -10.37 5.60
N LEU A 244 7.29 -10.93 5.38
CA LEU A 244 8.13 -11.49 6.43
C LEU A 244 8.45 -10.45 7.51
N PHE A 245 8.65 -9.19 7.12
CA PHE A 245 8.83 -8.10 8.08
C PHE A 245 7.66 -8.04 9.09
N PHE A 246 6.41 -8.02 8.62
CA PHE A 246 5.22 -7.99 9.47
C PHE A 246 5.00 -9.29 10.24
N ILE A 247 5.30 -10.43 9.61
CA ILE A 247 5.24 -11.74 10.26
C ILE A 247 6.18 -11.76 11.47
N LEU A 248 7.41 -11.25 11.35
CA LEU A 248 8.33 -11.17 12.49
C LEU A 248 7.79 -10.30 13.61
N LEU A 249 7.16 -9.17 13.29
CA LEU A 249 6.51 -8.30 14.29
C LEU A 249 5.40 -9.02 15.06
N CYS A 250 4.69 -9.97 14.43
CA CYS A 250 3.69 -10.78 15.10
C CYS A 250 4.26 -11.64 16.23
N PHE A 251 5.51 -12.10 16.11
CA PHE A 251 6.20 -12.89 17.13
C PHE A 251 6.88 -12.00 18.19
N LEU A 252 7.37 -10.82 17.80
CA LEU A 252 8.01 -9.87 18.72
C LEU A 252 7.01 -9.18 19.66
N ASN A 253 5.75 -9.06 19.25
CA ASN A 253 4.67 -8.50 20.07
C ASN A 253 3.45 -9.42 20.06
N PRO A 254 3.48 -10.57 20.77
CA PRO A 254 2.54 -11.68 20.62
C PRO A 254 1.14 -11.41 21.22
N LYS A 255 0.80 -10.15 21.52
CA LYS A 255 -0.50 -9.78 22.11
C LYS A 255 -1.64 -10.15 21.18
N ASN A 256 -2.81 -10.44 21.77
CA ASN A 256 -4.08 -10.63 21.04
C ASN A 256 -4.04 -11.72 19.94
N GLY A 257 -3.25 -12.78 20.11
CA GLY A 257 -3.21 -13.91 19.17
C GLY A 257 -2.39 -13.67 17.90
N MET A 258 -1.57 -12.61 17.86
CA MET A 258 -0.74 -12.28 16.70
C MET A 258 0.21 -13.42 16.27
N VAL A 259 0.66 -14.26 17.20
CA VAL A 259 1.46 -15.46 16.89
C VAL A 259 0.75 -16.38 15.89
N PHE A 260 -0.56 -16.62 16.07
CA PHE A 260 -1.34 -17.45 15.15
C PHE A 260 -1.48 -16.81 13.77
N VAL A 261 -1.61 -15.49 13.72
CA VAL A 261 -1.61 -14.72 12.47
C VAL A 261 -0.26 -14.88 11.76
N GLY A 262 0.85 -14.75 12.47
CA GLY A 262 2.20 -14.97 11.95
C GLY A 262 2.38 -16.38 11.37
N ILE A 263 1.98 -17.42 12.12
CA ILE A 263 2.04 -18.81 11.66
C ILE A 263 1.18 -19.01 10.41
N PHE A 264 -0.05 -18.50 10.40
CA PHE A 264 -0.95 -18.60 9.25
C PHE A 264 -0.32 -17.99 7.99
N PHE A 265 0.25 -16.78 8.09
CA PHE A 265 0.89 -16.12 6.94
C PHE A 265 2.19 -16.81 6.49
N LEU A 266 2.95 -17.44 7.40
CA LEU A 266 4.09 -18.28 7.03
C LEU A 266 3.65 -19.49 6.20
N LEU A 267 2.60 -20.19 6.66
CA LEU A 267 2.03 -21.33 5.93
C LEU A 267 1.47 -20.88 4.58
N PHE A 268 0.76 -19.75 4.55
CA PHE A 268 0.23 -19.16 3.31
C PHE A 268 1.34 -18.90 2.29
N LEU A 269 2.43 -18.23 2.69
CA LEU A 269 3.58 -17.99 1.80
C LEU A 269 4.21 -19.28 1.31
N TYR A 270 4.36 -20.27 2.20
CA TYR A 270 4.86 -21.59 1.82
C TYR A 270 3.99 -22.24 0.73
N PHE A 271 2.66 -22.24 0.88
CA PHE A 271 1.75 -22.79 -0.11
C PHE A 271 1.75 -22.02 -1.44
N VAL A 272 1.82 -20.68 -1.40
CA VAL A 272 1.98 -19.86 -2.62
C VAL A 272 3.28 -20.23 -3.34
N GLY A 273 4.40 -20.33 -2.61
CA GLY A 273 5.69 -20.70 -3.17
C GLY A 273 5.70 -22.10 -3.78
N ARG A 274 5.00 -23.05 -3.15
CA ARG A 274 4.81 -24.41 -3.69
C ARG A 274 3.99 -24.41 -4.98
N SER A 275 2.84 -23.72 -4.99
CA SER A 275 1.97 -23.62 -6.18
C SER A 275 2.72 -23.02 -7.38
N LEU A 276 3.56 -22.01 -7.15
CA LEU A 276 4.36 -21.40 -8.22
C LEU A 276 5.39 -22.36 -8.83
N LYS A 277 5.97 -23.28 -8.04
CA LYS A 277 6.87 -24.32 -8.56
C LYS A 277 6.09 -25.33 -9.41
N GLU A 278 4.91 -25.74 -8.95
CA GLU A 278 4.05 -26.68 -9.67
C GLU A 278 3.56 -26.09 -11.00
N GLN A 279 3.22 -24.79 -11.06
CA GLN A 279 2.86 -24.10 -12.30
C GLN A 279 3.99 -24.07 -13.34
N GLN A 280 5.26 -24.10 -12.91
CA GLN A 280 6.40 -24.17 -13.84
C GLN A 280 6.53 -25.53 -14.52
N TRP A 281 5.92 -26.60 -13.98
CA TRP A 281 5.94 -27.95 -14.58
C TRP A 281 4.87 -28.13 -15.67
N ILE A 282 3.97 -27.17 -15.85
CA ILE A 282 2.92 -27.20 -16.89
C ILE A 282 3.39 -26.46 -18.16
N GLN A 283 4.53 -25.77 -18.13
CA GLN A 283 5.07 -24.99 -19.25
C GLN A 283 6.37 -25.57 -19.86
N THR A 284 6.74 -26.80 -19.51
CA THR A 284 7.82 -27.58 -20.14
C THR A 284 7.23 -28.83 -20.79
#